data_AF-A0A933AI71-F1
#
_entry.id   AF-A0A933AI71-F1
#
_cell.length_a   1.000
_cell.length_b   1.000
_cell.length_c   1.000
_cell.angle_alpha   90.00
_cell.angle_beta   90.00
_cell.angle_gamma   90.00
#
_symmetry.space_group_name_H-M   'P 1'
#
loop_
_entity.id
_entity.type
_entity.pdbx_description
1 polymer ?
#
loop_
_entity_poly.entity_id
_entity_poly.type
_entity_poly.pdbx_seq_one_letter_code
_entity_poly.pdbx_strand_id
1 'polypeptide(L)'
;IPEFTCICPKTGLPDFAVIKVSYKPAKACLELKSLKLYLVEYRQVGIFHEHLVNRLMDDLVKACRPRWMRIEVVMNPRGGIATSVTAQYPQHRQKTIDKRP
;
A
#
# COMPACT_ATOMS: atom_id res chain seq x y z
N ILE A 1 10.71 0.67 -0.02
CA ILE A 1 10.71 1.52 -1.23
C ILE A 1 10.52 2.97 -0.77
N PRO A 2 11.62 3.73 -0.64
CA PRO A 2 11.59 5.05 -0.02
C PRO A 2 11.14 6.20 -0.94
N GLU A 3 11.02 5.95 -2.25
CA GLU A 3 10.80 7.00 -3.28
C GLU A 3 9.37 7.03 -3.83
N PHE A 4 8.36 6.63 -3.04
CA PHE A 4 6.97 6.63 -3.54
C PHE A 4 6.33 8.02 -3.41
N THR A 5 5.59 8.42 -4.46
CA THR A 5 4.79 9.63 -4.44
C THR A 5 3.53 9.49 -5.29
N CYS A 6 2.46 10.18 -4.89
CA CYS A 6 1.20 10.29 -5.62
C CYS A 6 0.58 11.69 -5.43
N ILE A 7 -0.57 11.97 -6.05
CA ILE A 7 -1.28 13.23 -5.86
C ILE A 7 -2.40 13.05 -4.83
N CYS A 8 -2.56 14.01 -3.92
CA CYS A 8 -3.73 14.05 -3.05
C CYS A 8 -4.97 14.45 -3.87
N PRO A 9 -6.03 13.62 -3.94
CA PRO A 9 -7.24 13.94 -4.71
C PRO A 9 -7.91 15.24 -4.29
N LYS A 10 -7.78 15.62 -3.01
CA LYS A 10 -8.48 16.77 -2.42
C LYS A 10 -7.74 18.09 -2.64
N THR A 11 -6.41 18.09 -2.50
CA THR A 11 -5.61 19.33 -2.53
C THR A 11 -4.82 19.50 -3.82
N GLY A 12 -4.65 18.46 -4.63
CA GLY A 12 -3.79 18.47 -5.82
C GLY A 12 -2.29 18.51 -5.50
N LEU A 13 -1.91 18.56 -4.21
CA LEU A 13 -0.52 18.58 -3.77
C LEU A 13 0.06 17.16 -3.74
N PRO A 14 1.38 17.01 -4.01
CA PRO A 14 2.04 15.72 -3.95
C PRO A 14 2.07 15.17 -2.52
N ASP A 15 1.94 13.86 -2.44
CA ASP A 15 2.12 13.04 -1.26
C ASP A 15 3.37 12.20 -1.39
N PHE A 16 4.11 12.08 -0.31
CA PHE A 16 5.32 11.27 -0.23
C PHE A 16 5.13 10.20 0.83
N ALA A 17 5.59 8.99 0.53
CA ALA A 17 5.49 7.88 1.46
C ALA A 17 6.63 6.88 1.29
N VAL A 18 6.86 6.11 2.34
CA VAL A 18 7.71 4.92 2.29
C VAL A 18 6.81 3.69 2.23
N ILE A 19 6.94 2.88 1.19
CA ILE A 19 6.23 1.61 1.07
C ILE A 19 7.13 0.47 1.55
N LYS A 20 6.64 -0.32 2.50
CA LYS A 20 7.25 -1.58 2.93
C LYS A 20 6.39 -2.74 2.45
N VAL A 21 6.99 -3.61 1.63
CA VAL A 21 6.35 -4.85 1.17
C VAL A 21 7.11 -6.01 1.80
N SER A 22 6.43 -6.80 2.63
CA SER A 22 6.92 -8.05 3.19
C SER A 22 6.06 -9.18 2.64
N TYR A 23 6.65 -10.20 2.03
CA TYR A 23 5.87 -11.28 1.44
C TYR A 23 6.61 -12.61 1.46
N LYS A 24 5.84 -13.71 1.44
CA LYS A 24 6.32 -15.07 1.24
C LYS A 24 5.88 -15.53 -0.15
N PRO A 25 6.81 -15.68 -1.12
CA PRO A 25 6.46 -16.09 -2.48
C PRO A 25 5.90 -17.52 -2.52
N ALA A 26 5.18 -17.81 -3.60
CA ALA A 26 4.75 -19.17 -3.94
C ALA A 26 5.59 -19.69 -5.12
N LYS A 27 5.05 -19.61 -6.35
CA LYS A 27 5.75 -20.02 -7.58
C LYS A 27 6.41 -18.87 -8.32
N ALA A 28 6.01 -17.63 -8.04
CA ALA A 28 6.53 -16.43 -8.68
C ALA A 28 7.01 -15.42 -7.62
N CYS A 29 8.03 -14.65 -7.99
CA CYS A 29 8.56 -13.54 -7.21
C CYS A 29 8.24 -12.22 -7.91
N LEU A 30 8.17 -11.14 -7.14
CA LEU A 30 8.08 -9.79 -7.70
C LEU A 30 9.44 -9.38 -8.27
N GLU A 31 9.45 -9.02 -9.55
CA GLU A 31 10.63 -8.48 -10.22
C GLU A 31 10.79 -6.99 -9.87
N LEU A 32 11.99 -6.59 -9.46
CA LEU A 32 12.23 -5.29 -8.83
C LEU A 32 12.10 -4.10 -9.80
N LYS A 33 12.53 -4.25 -11.06
CA LYS A 33 12.40 -3.22 -12.09
C LYS A 33 10.93 -2.96 -12.41
N SER A 34 10.16 -4.01 -12.61
CA SER A 34 8.72 -3.96 -12.90
C SER A 34 7.96 -3.35 -11.73
N LEU A 35 8.30 -3.72 -10.49
CA LEU A 35 7.74 -3.11 -9.28
C LEU A 35 8.05 -1.62 -9.20
N LYS A 36 9.29 -1.21 -9.52
CA LYS A 36 9.67 0.20 -9.57
C LYS A 36 8.84 0.95 -10.62
N LEU A 37 8.75 0.43 -11.84
CA LEU A 37 7.98 1.06 -12.93
C LEU A 37 6.50 1.20 -12.54
N TYR A 38 5.90 0.14 -12.00
CA TYR A 38 4.52 0.17 -11.50
C TYR A 38 4.29 1.27 -10.44
N LEU A 39 5.23 1.46 -9.51
CA LEU A 39 5.10 2.50 -8.49
C LEU A 39 5.33 3.91 -9.04
N VAL A 40 6.16 4.08 -10.08
CA VAL A 40 6.41 5.38 -10.72
C VAL A 40 5.16 5.91 -11.44
N GLU A 41 4.30 5.03 -11.95
CA GLU A 41 3.04 5.43 -12.59
C GLU A 41 2.09 6.18 -11.63
N TYR A 42 2.22 5.99 -10.31
CA TYR A 42 1.38 6.68 -9.33
C TYR A 42 1.72 8.17 -9.15
N ARG A 43 2.85 8.66 -9.66
CA ARG A 43 3.32 10.04 -9.46
C ARG A 43 2.26 11.10 -9.78
N GLN A 44 1.48 10.86 -10.84
CA GLN A 44 0.45 11.78 -11.32
C GLN A 44 -0.99 11.29 -11.00
N VAL A 45 -1.12 10.23 -10.20
CA VAL A 45 -2.42 9.64 -9.88
C VAL A 45 -2.95 10.24 -8.59
N GLY A 46 -4.16 10.80 -8.67
CA GLY A 46 -4.94 11.20 -7.50
C GLY A 46 -5.47 9.99 -6.75
N ILE A 47 -4.92 9.68 -5.56
CA ILE A 47 -5.38 8.53 -4.77
C ILE A 47 -5.30 8.78 -3.25
N PHE A 48 -6.34 8.36 -2.53
CA PHE A 48 -6.33 8.34 -1.06
C PHE A 48 -5.45 7.21 -0.52
N HIS A 49 -4.80 7.42 0.62
CA HIS A 49 -3.81 6.50 1.18
C HIS A 49 -4.41 5.11 1.50
N GLU A 50 -5.65 5.09 1.98
CA GLU A 50 -6.40 3.88 2.30
C GLU A 50 -6.72 3.07 1.05
N HIS A 51 -7.08 3.76 -0.04
CA HIS A 51 -7.36 3.11 -1.31
C HIS A 51 -6.06 2.62 -1.96
N LEU A 52 -4.99 3.41 -1.89
CA LEU A 52 -3.66 3.05 -2.39
C LEU A 52 -3.19 1.71 -1.83
N VAL A 53 -3.22 1.54 -0.51
CA VAL A 53 -2.71 0.31 0.12
C VAL A 53 -3.47 -0.93 -0.33
N ASN A 54 -4.79 -0.84 -0.44
CA ASN A 54 -5.62 -1.95 -0.89
C ASN A 54 -5.36 -2.27 -2.38
N ARG A 55 -5.27 -1.24 -3.22
CA ARG A 55 -4.95 -1.42 -4.64
C ARG A 55 -3.58 -2.05 -4.87
N LEU A 56 -2.56 -1.60 -4.13
CA LEU A 56 -1.24 -2.21 -4.14
C LEU A 56 -1.30 -3.69 -3.74
N MET A 57 -2.08 -4.04 -2.70
CA MET A 57 -2.25 -5.43 -2.28
C MET A 57 -2.87 -6.28 -3.40
N ASP A 58 -3.97 -5.82 -3.99
CA ASP A 58 -4.69 -6.56 -5.02
C ASP A 58 -3.81 -6.80 -6.25
N ASP A 59 -3.12 -5.76 -6.73
CA ASP A 59 -2.26 -5.84 -7.91
C ASP A 59 -1.06 -6.77 -7.68
N LEU A 60 -0.39 -6.67 -6.52
CA LEU A 60 0.76 -7.50 -6.22
C LEU A 60 0.38 -8.96 -5.93
N VAL A 61 -0.75 -9.21 -5.27
CA VAL A 61 -1.30 -10.56 -5.06
C VAL A 61 -1.65 -11.19 -6.40
N LYS A 62 -2.26 -10.44 -7.32
CA LYS A 62 -2.57 -10.91 -8.66
C LYS A 62 -1.31 -11.25 -9.46
N ALA A 63 -0.25 -10.45 -9.32
CA ALA A 63 1.01 -10.62 -10.05
C ALA A 63 1.81 -11.85 -9.60
N CYS A 64 1.95 -12.12 -8.29
CA CYS A 64 2.84 -13.18 -7.79
C CYS A 64 2.17 -14.32 -7.02
N ARG A 65 0.86 -14.21 -6.72
CA ARG A 65 0.07 -15.20 -5.96
C ARG A 65 0.81 -15.71 -4.71
N PRO A 66 1.19 -14.79 -3.80
CA PRO A 66 2.03 -15.13 -2.66
C PRO A 66 1.28 -16.04 -1.67
N ARG A 67 2.01 -16.75 -0.82
CA ARG A 67 1.39 -17.47 0.30
C ARG A 67 0.90 -16.50 1.39
N TRP A 68 1.63 -15.39 1.55
CA TRP A 68 1.32 -14.32 2.50
C TRP A 68 1.98 -13.02 2.03
N MET A 69 1.34 -11.88 2.31
CA MET A 69 1.87 -10.55 2.04
C MET A 69 1.38 -9.54 3.08
N ARG A 70 2.22 -8.58 3.44
CA ARG A 70 1.89 -7.37 4.20
C ARG A 70 2.46 -6.17 3.46
N ILE A 71 1.62 -5.16 3.27
CA ILE A 71 2.01 -3.87 2.72
C ILE A 71 1.73 -2.82 3.79
N GLU A 72 2.75 -2.06 4.16
CA GLU A 72 2.63 -0.88 5.02
C GLU A 72 3.07 0.34 4.20
N VAL A 73 2.23 1.36 4.16
CA VAL A 73 2.55 2.67 3.57
C VAL A 73 2.65 3.68 4.70
N VAL A 74 3.85 4.21 4.90
CA VAL A 74 4.15 5.22 5.92
C VAL A 74 4.18 6.58 5.23
N MET A 75 3.18 7.40 5.50
CA MET A 75 3.01 8.71 4.88
C MET A 75 3.88 9.77 5.57
N ASN A 76 4.37 10.73 4.80
CA ASN A 76 4.93 11.95 5.38
C ASN A 76 3.83 12.73 6.13
N PRO A 77 4.16 13.40 7.25
CA PRO A 77 3.17 14.11 8.03
C PRO A 77 2.47 15.22 7.24
N ARG A 78 1.13 15.29 7.36
CA ARG A 78 0.32 16.41 6.86
C ARG A 78 -0.32 17.14 8.03
N GLY A 79 -0.11 18.46 8.13
CA GLY A 79 -0.62 19.26 9.24
C GLY A 79 -0.13 18.79 10.62
N GLY A 80 1.09 18.25 10.69
CA GLY A 80 1.66 17.67 11.92
C GLY A 80 1.19 16.26 12.26
N ILE A 81 0.30 15.66 11.46
CA ILE A 81 -0.23 14.32 11.70
C ILE A 81 0.48 13.31 10.81
N ALA A 82 1.18 12.35 11.43
CA ALA A 82 1.74 11.20 10.74
C ALA A 82 0.70 10.08 10.65
N THR A 83 0.62 9.41 9.50
CA THR A 83 -0.28 8.28 9.30
C THR A 83 0.46 7.12 8.64
N SER A 84 0.10 5.90 9.03
CA SER A 84 0.50 4.70 8.33
C SER A 84 -0.71 3.81 8.11
N VAL A 85 -0.78 3.21 6.92
CA VAL A 85 -1.87 2.32 6.53
C VAL A 85 -1.28 0.96 6.19
N THR A 86 -1.89 -0.11 6.70
CA THR A 86 -1.42 -1.48 6.50
C THR A 86 -2.54 -2.36 5.93
N ALA A 87 -2.21 -3.17 4.93
CA ALA A 87 -3.03 -4.29 4.48
C ALA A 87 -2.25 -5.61 4.58
N GLN A 88 -2.99 -6.71 4.74
CA GLN A 88 -2.44 -8.07 4.79
C GLN A 88 -3.25 -9.04 3.93
N TYR A 89 -2.55 -9.98 3.29
CA TYR A 89 -3.10 -11.10 2.54
C TYR A 89 -2.55 -12.43 3.07
N PRO A 90 -3.39 -13.46 3.27
CA PRO A 90 -4.85 -13.39 3.26
C PRO A 90 -5.37 -12.49 4.38
N GLN A 91 -6.48 -11.79 4.13
CA GLN A 91 -7.05 -10.86 5.09
C GLN A 91 -7.54 -11.65 6.31
N HIS A 92 -6.85 -11.48 7.44
CA HIS A 92 -7.38 -11.99 8.70
C HIS A 92 -8.62 -11.16 9.04
N ARG A 93 -9.80 -11.81 9.04
CA ARG A 93 -10.99 -11.21 9.64
C ARG A 93 -10.66 -10.94 11.10
N GLN A 94 -10.53 -9.67 11.47
CA GLN A 94 -10.62 -9.31 12.88
C GLN A 94 -12.04 -9.66 13.32
N LYS A 95 -12.17 -10.53 14.32
CA LYS A 95 -13.44 -10.68 15.03
C LYS A 95 -13.76 -9.30 15.59
N THR A 96 -14.80 -8.65 15.06
CA THR A 96 -15.39 -7.47 15.69
C THR A 96 -15.70 -7.84 17.13
N ILE A 97 -15.01 -7.21 18.08
CA ILE A 97 -15.42 -7.26 19.48
C ILE A 97 -16.72 -6.45 19.50
N ASP A 98 -17.85 -7.13 19.52
CA ASP A 98 -19.16 -6.51 19.71
C ASP A 98 -19.18 -5.95 21.13
N LYS A 99 -18.80 -4.69 21.27
CA LYS A 99 -19.00 -3.91 22.50
C LYS A 99 -20.20 -3.00 22.27
N ARG A 100 -21.39 -3.58 22.32
CA ARG A 100 -22.60 -2.83 22.65
C ARG A 100 -22.93 -3.10 24.13
N PRO A 101 -23.18 -2.06 24.94
CA PRO A 101 -23.80 -2.25 26.25
C PRO A 101 -25.23 -2.76 26.11
#